data_AF-A0A496R0B1-F1
#
_entry.id   AF-A0A496R0B1-F1
#
_cell.length_a   1.000
_cell.length_b   1.000
_cell.length_c   1.000
_cell.angle_alpha   90.00
_cell.angle_beta   90.00
_cell.angle_gamma   90.00
#
_symmetry.space_group_name_H-M   'P 1'
#
loop_
_entity.id
_entity.type
_entity.pdbx_description
1 polymer ?
#
loop_
_entity_poly.entity_id
_entity_poly.type
_entity_poly.pdbx_seq_one_letter_code
_entity_poly.pdbx_strand_id
1 'polypeptide(L)' 'MIKQLQRIGNSRGIIIDRAILDLLNVPEDSSFEVTQEKGGLFLKPLSVKDAYEKVAGKHRKSLDKLAK' A
#
# COMPACT_ATOMS: atom_id res chain seq x y z
N MET A 1 -18.90 6.57 2.28
CA MET A 1 -19.44 6.01 1.03
C MET A 1 -19.61 4.51 1.20
N ILE A 2 -20.66 3.92 0.64
CA ILE A 2 -20.84 2.46 0.66
C ILE A 2 -20.50 1.96 -0.75
N LYS A 3 -19.49 1.10 -0.85
CA LYS A 3 -19.10 0.41 -2.09
C LYS A 3 -19.56 -1.03 -2.02
N GLN A 4 -19.98 -1.57 -3.16
CA GLN A 4 -20.40 -2.97 -3.28
C GLN A 4 -19.26 -3.82 -3.84
N LEU A 5 -19.17 -5.07 -3.38
CA LEU A 5 -18.24 -6.04 -3.96
C LEU A 5 -18.71 -6.42 -5.36
N GLN A 6 -17.84 -6.21 -6.34
CA GLN A 6 -18.07 -6.60 -7.71
C GLN A 6 -17.29 -7.87 -8.04
N ARG A 7 -17.80 -8.65 -8.98
CA ARG A 7 -17.08 -9.83 -9.48
C ARG A 7 -15.96 -9.36 -10.42
N ILE A 8 -14.74 -9.82 -10.16
CA ILE A 8 -13.57 -9.59 -11.01
C ILE A 8 -12.98 -10.96 -11.32
N GLY A 9 -13.30 -11.52 -12.49
CA GLY A 9 -12.95 -12.90 -12.84
C GLY A 9 -13.50 -13.93 -11.84
N ASN A 10 -12.60 -14.64 -11.16
CA ASN A 10 -12.92 -15.60 -10.09
C ASN A 10 -12.86 -15.00 -8.67
N SER A 11 -12.67 -13.67 -8.57
CA SER A 11 -12.52 -12.96 -7.31
C SER A 11 -13.63 -11.94 -7.08
N ARG A 12 -13.69 -11.39 -5.87
CA ARG A 12 -14.50 -10.21 -5.53
C ARG A 12 -13.56 -9.03 -5.27
N GLY A 13 -13.92 -7.86 -5.76
CA GLY A 13 -13.15 -6.64 -5.56
C GLY A 13 -14.03 -5.44 -5.27
N ILE A 14 -13.42 -4.40 -4.70
CA ILE A 14 -14.03 -3.08 -4.48
C ILE A 14 -13.36 -2.12 -5.45
N ILE A 15 -14.16 -1.36 -6.21
CA ILE A 15 -13.63 -0.30 -7.08
C ILE A 15 -13.44 0.97 -6.26
N ILE A 16 -12.22 1.48 -6.25
CA ILE A 16 -11.87 2.80 -5.71
C ILE A 16 -11.99 3.81 -6.85
N ASP A 17 -12.70 4.92 -6.60
CA ASP A 17 -12.88 5.95 -7.63
C ASP A 17 -11.57 6.68 -7.88
N ARG A 18 -11.33 7.03 -9.15
CA ARG A 18 -10.14 7.80 -9.57
C ARG A 18 -9.96 9.07 -8.73
N ALA A 19 -11.04 9.80 -8.44
CA ALA A 19 -10.98 11.01 -7.60
C ALA A 19 -10.41 10.78 -6.19
N ILE A 20 -10.59 9.57 -5.62
CA ILE A 20 -9.98 9.21 -4.33
C ILE A 20 -8.48 8.96 -4.50
N LEU A 21 -8.09 8.28 -5.57
CA LEU A 21 -6.68 8.05 -5.89
C LEU A 21 -5.95 9.37 -6.12
N ASP A 22 -6.57 10.28 -6.87
CA ASP A 22 -6.04 11.62 -7.13
C ASP A 22 -5.88 12.42 -5.83
N LEU A 23 -6.89 12.39 -4.94
CA LEU A 23 -6.84 13.06 -3.62
C LEU A 23 -5.70 12.52 -2.74
N LEU A 24 -5.45 11.21 -2.81
CA LEU A 24 -4.38 10.55 -2.07
C LEU A 24 -3.01 10.65 -2.77
N ASN A 25 -2.95 11.29 -3.94
CA ASN A 25 -1.76 11.36 -4.80
C ASN A 25 -1.18 9.96 -5.10
N VAL A 26 -2.04 8.99 -5.38
CA VAL A 26 -1.67 7.60 -5.64
C VAL A 26 -1.71 7.33 -7.16
N PRO A 27 -0.56 7.04 -7.79
CA PRO A 27 -0.50 6.60 -9.19
C PRO A 27 -1.37 5.37 -9.47
N GLU A 28 -1.88 5.25 -10.71
CA GLU A 28 -2.79 4.16 -11.12
C GLU A 28 -2.20 2.76 -10.94
N ASP A 29 -0.87 2.62 -11.01
CA ASP A 29 -0.12 1.37 -10.89
C ASP A 29 0.43 1.12 -9.47
N SER A 30 0.00 1.91 -8.48
CA SER A 30 0.46 1.78 -7.11
C SER A 30 -0.01 0.49 -6.44
N SER A 31 0.91 -0.16 -5.73
CA SER A 31 0.58 -1.28 -4.86
C SER A 31 0.06 -0.81 -3.50
N PHE A 32 -0.84 -1.58 -2.90
CA PHE A 32 -1.39 -1.30 -1.56
C PHE A 32 -1.06 -2.43 -0.59
N GLU A 33 -0.67 -2.05 0.63
CA GLU A 33 -0.70 -2.95 1.78
C GLU A 33 -2.14 -3.06 2.27
N VAL A 34 -2.59 -4.31 2.50
CA VAL A 34 -3.93 -4.60 3.02
C VAL A 34 -3.77 -5.25 4.39
N THR A 35 -4.26 -4.57 5.42
CA THR A 35 -4.28 -5.10 6.79
C THR A 35 -5.71 -5.16 7.33
N GLN A 36 -5.94 -6.01 8.33
CA GLN A 36 -7.20 -6.05 9.05
C GLN A 36 -7.10 -5.14 10.27
N GLU A 37 -7.99 -4.15 10.36
CA GLU A 37 -8.07 -3.26 11.52
C GLU A 37 -9.53 -3.03 11.92
N LYS A 38 -9.82 -3.14 13.23
CA LYS A 38 -11.12 -2.80 13.83
C LYS A 38 -12.33 -3.45 13.13
N GLY A 39 -12.18 -4.69 12.68
CA GLY A 39 -13.24 -5.43 11.98
C GLY A 39 -13.45 -5.05 10.51
N GLY A 40 -12.52 -4.28 9.93
CA GLY A 40 -12.51 -3.92 8.51
C GLY A 40 -11.14 -4.10 7.86
N LEU A 41 -11.04 -3.69 6.59
CA LEU A 41 -9.78 -3.64 5.85
C LEU A 41 -9.24 -2.21 5.88
N PHE A 42 -7.97 -2.08 6.26
CA PHE A 42 -7.20 -0.87 6.12
C PHE A 42 -6.28 -1.01 4.89
N LEU A 43 -6.36 -0.04 3.99
CA LEU A 43 -5.63 -0.01 2.73
C LEU A 43 -4.65 1.15 2.77
N LYS A 44 -3.35 0.86 2.66
CA LYS A 44 -2.29 1.89 2.64
C LYS A 44 -1.47 1.77 1.35
N PRO A 45 -1.31 2.85 0.56
CA PRO A 45 -0.40 2.85 -0.59
C PRO A 45 1.03 2.53 -0.14
N LEU A 46 1.72 1.69 -0.90
CA LEU A 46 3.13 1.40 -0.69
C LEU A 46 3.97 2.52 -1.31
N SER A 47 4.66 3.27 -0.46
CA SER A 47 5.72 4.19 -0.88
C SER A 47 7.03 3.41 -0.96
N VAL A 48 7.75 3.53 -2.09
CA VAL A 48 9.10 2.96 -2.26
C VAL A 48 10.03 3.48 -1.16
N LYS A 49 9.86 4.75 -0.77
CA LYS A 49 10.61 5.36 0.33
C LYS A 49 10.30 4.70 1.67
N ASP A 50 9.03 4.46 1.98
CA ASP A 50 8.63 3.79 3.23
C ASP A 50 9.16 2.35 3.28
N ALA A 51 9.09 1.63 2.15
CA ALA A 51 9.63 0.28 2.03
C ALA A 51 11.16 0.28 2.20
N TYR A 52 11.85 1.21 1.53
CA TYR A 52 13.29 1.40 1.66
C TYR A 52 13.67 1.77 3.09
N GLU A 53 12.99 2.71 3.75
CA GLU A 53 13.25 3.11 5.14
C GLU A 53 13.02 1.94 6.11
N LYS A 54 11.97 1.13 5.90
CA LYS A 54 11.70 -0.07 6.72
C LYS A 54 12.82 -1.10 6.59
N VAL A 55 13.32 -1.33 5.36
CA VAL A 55 14.42 -2.27 5.09
C VAL A 55 15.76 -1.70 5.58
N ALA A 56 16.06 -0.45 5.24
CA ALA A 56 17.27 0.25 5.63
C ALA A 56 17.37 0.40 7.14
N GLY A 57 16.26 0.65 7.85
CA GLY A 57 16.20 0.64 9.31
C GLY A 57 16.54 -0.73 9.89
N LYS A 58 15.97 -1.81 9.33
CA LYS A 58 16.24 -3.19 9.76
C LYS A 58 17.70 -3.61 9.55
N HIS A 59 18.32 -3.15 8.46
CA HIS A 59 19.68 -3.54 8.05
C HIS A 59 20.73 -2.43 8.26
N ARG A 60 20.40 -1.37 9.01
CA ARG A 60 21.22 -0.17 9.20
C ARG A 60 22.67 -0.50 9.55
N LYS A 61 22.87 -1.38 10.53
CA LYS A 61 24.20 -1.81 11.01
C LYS A 61 25.04 -2.52 9.93
N SER A 62 24.40 -3.22 8.99
CA SER A 62 25.10 -3.88 7.88
C SER A 62 25.40 -2.89 6.76
N LEU A 63 24.49 -1.95 6.50
CA LEU A 63 24.68 -0.89 5.51
C LEU A 63 25.78 0.08 5.93
N ASP A 64 25.85 0.46 7.20
CA ASP A 64 26.91 1.33 7.75
C ASP A 64 28.31 0.70 7.65
N LYS A 65 28.40 -0.64 7.60
CA LYS A 65 29.68 -1.35 7.41
C LYS A 65 30.17 -1.36 5.96
N LEU A 66 29.26 -1.21 4.98
CA LEU A 66 29.61 -1.16 3.56
C LEU A 66 30.00 0.25 3.10
N ALA A 67 29.64 1.28 3.88
CA ALA A 67 29.97 2.67 3.61
C ALA A 67 31.38 3.08 4.11
N LYS A 68 32.17 2.12 4.60
CA LYS A 68 33.51 2.33 5.18
C LYS A 68 34.56 1.63 4.33
#